data_AF-A0A8X6RUC4-F1
#
_entry.id   AF-A0A8X6RUC4-F1
#
_cell.length_a   1.000
_cell.length_b   1.000
_cell.length_c   1.000
_cell.angle_alpha   90.00
_cell.angle_beta   90.00
_cell.angle_gamma   90.00
#
_symmetry.space_group_name_H-M   'P 1'
#
loop_
_entity.id
_entity.type
_entity.pdbx_description
1 polymer ?
#
loop_
_entity_poly.entity_id
_entity_poly.type
_entity_poly.pdbx_seq_one_letter_code
_entity_poly.pdbx_strand_id
1 'polypeptide(L)'
;MAKSRSGRSKKRRFTGNRYTIRATINENDETSELNSTESASAKMLESSHTSLEIFSERLFETSKDNRIVSWTTLISFFAIVCCPDCYSQGLELIEDSVSGICSHMNLKCKNCSFFKGFPTTEKMKGSCLINSSIVLGLRIIEKGFSAGKKLCAFLGLPFLSKLAFRNQERKLLKATERVAQENINAALSEIKGSNSFTKCGISIDGTWQHTEATHL
;
A
#
# COMPACT_ATOMS: atom_id res chain seq x y z
N MET A 1 -48.87 -39.67 31.70
CA MET A 1 -47.92 -38.68 31.14
C MET A 1 -46.79 -39.43 30.44
N ALA A 2 -46.72 -39.39 29.11
CA ALA A 2 -45.66 -40.04 28.33
C ALA A 2 -44.75 -38.98 27.70
N LYS A 3 -43.45 -39.01 28.02
CA LYS A 3 -42.43 -38.09 27.46
C LYS A 3 -42.12 -38.48 26.01
N SER A 4 -42.36 -37.58 25.05
CA SER A 4 -41.94 -37.75 23.66
C SER A 4 -40.41 -37.65 23.57
N ARG A 5 -39.74 -38.71 23.11
CA ARG A 5 -38.31 -38.65 22.74
C ARG A 5 -38.20 -37.98 21.37
N SER A 6 -37.61 -36.78 21.31
CA SER A 6 -37.29 -36.11 20.05
C SER A 6 -36.18 -36.88 19.32
N GLY A 7 -36.50 -37.54 18.21
CA GLY A 7 -35.52 -38.17 17.35
C GLY A 7 -34.62 -37.14 16.69
N ARG A 8 -33.32 -37.14 17.00
CA ARG A 8 -32.34 -36.27 16.34
C ARG A 8 -32.12 -36.78 14.91
N SER A 9 -32.43 -35.96 13.90
CA SER A 9 -32.18 -36.37 12.51
C SER A 9 -30.67 -36.51 12.26
N LYS A 10 -30.27 -37.53 11.49
CA LYS A 10 -28.87 -37.71 11.09
C LYS A 10 -28.46 -36.54 10.20
N LYS A 11 -27.44 -35.77 10.62
CA LYS A 11 -26.80 -34.77 9.75
C LYS A 11 -26.32 -35.44 8.47
N ARG A 12 -26.76 -34.92 7.32
CA ARG A 12 -26.27 -35.35 6.00
C ARG A 12 -24.77 -35.08 5.92
N ARG A 13 -24.01 -36.05 5.40
CA ARG A 13 -22.59 -35.88 5.13
C ARG A 13 -22.41 -34.84 4.01
N PHE A 14 -21.41 -33.98 4.16
CA PHE A 14 -21.04 -33.01 3.15
C PHE A 14 -20.58 -33.74 1.89
N THR A 15 -21.30 -33.58 0.78
CA THR A 15 -21.03 -34.26 -0.50
C THR A 15 -20.14 -33.46 -1.45
N GLY A 16 -19.48 -32.40 -0.96
CA GLY A 16 -18.70 -31.48 -1.78
C GLY A 16 -19.58 -30.56 -2.64
N ASN A 17 -18.99 -29.48 -3.15
CA ASN A 17 -19.68 -28.56 -4.06
C ASN A 17 -19.81 -29.22 -5.44
N ARG A 18 -20.96 -29.04 -6.08
CA ARG A 18 -21.36 -29.64 -7.37
C ARG A 18 -20.47 -29.25 -8.57
N TYR A 19 -19.39 -28.51 -8.34
CA TYR A 19 -18.47 -27.94 -9.34
C TYR A 19 -17.03 -28.43 -9.21
N THR A 20 -16.69 -29.25 -8.21
CA THR A 20 -15.41 -29.96 -8.22
C THR A 20 -15.53 -31.19 -9.13
N ILE A 21 -15.11 -31.02 -10.38
CA ILE A 21 -14.84 -32.16 -11.27
C ILE A 21 -13.70 -32.95 -10.61
N ARG A 22 -13.97 -34.17 -10.17
CA ARG A 22 -12.90 -35.13 -9.86
C ARG A 22 -12.33 -35.57 -11.20
N ALA A 23 -11.08 -35.23 -11.46
CA ALA A 23 -10.33 -35.82 -12.56
C ALA A 23 -10.18 -37.32 -12.26
N THR A 24 -11.05 -38.14 -12.84
CA THR A 24 -10.75 -39.55 -13.08
C THR A 24 -9.70 -39.58 -14.17
N ILE A 25 -8.45 -39.82 -13.76
CA ILE A 25 -7.38 -40.19 -14.68
C ILE A 25 -7.71 -41.60 -15.17
N ASN A 26 -8.15 -41.70 -16.42
CA ASN A 26 -8.01 -42.93 -17.18
C ASN A 26 -6.87 -42.69 -18.18
N GLU A 27 -5.84 -43.51 -18.06
CA GLU A 27 -4.79 -43.65 -19.06
C GLU A 27 -5.43 -44.15 -20.36
N ASN A 28 -5.40 -43.32 -21.40
CA ASN A 28 -5.08 -43.63 -22.79
C ASN A 28 -5.75 -42.65 -23.75
N ASP A 29 -4.99 -42.30 -24.78
CA ASP A 29 -5.31 -41.61 -26.03
C ASP A 29 -5.25 -40.08 -26.14
N GLU A 30 -4.72 -39.72 -27.31
CA GLU A 30 -4.14 -38.45 -27.73
C GLU A 30 -5.17 -37.36 -28.04
N THR A 31 -4.69 -36.11 -28.05
CA THR A 31 -5.29 -34.90 -28.63
C THR A 31 -6.62 -34.40 -28.06
N SER A 32 -6.56 -33.42 -27.15
CA SER A 32 -7.61 -32.38 -27.08
C SER A 32 -7.08 -31.10 -26.44
N GLU A 33 -7.32 -29.99 -27.12
CA GLU A 33 -7.02 -28.63 -26.68
C GLU A 33 -7.64 -28.36 -25.29
N LEU A 34 -6.78 -28.04 -24.32
CA LEU A 34 -7.20 -27.54 -23.02
C LEU A 34 -7.68 -26.08 -23.17
N ASN A 35 -8.93 -25.92 -23.63
CA ASN A 35 -9.67 -24.69 -23.38
C ASN A 35 -9.90 -24.57 -21.86
N SER A 36 -9.04 -23.80 -21.20
CA SER A 36 -9.26 -23.34 -19.84
C SER A 36 -10.60 -22.59 -19.81
N THR A 37 -11.63 -23.26 -19.30
CA THR A 37 -12.93 -22.65 -19.08
C THR A 37 -12.81 -21.67 -17.92
N GLU A 38 -12.41 -20.44 -18.25
CA GLU A 38 -12.40 -19.32 -17.32
C GLU A 38 -13.78 -19.19 -16.68
N SER A 39 -13.79 -19.20 -15.36
CA SER A 39 -14.99 -18.95 -14.56
C SER A 39 -15.63 -17.62 -14.99
N ALA A 40 -16.96 -17.55 -14.95
CA ALA A 40 -17.70 -16.30 -15.17
C ALA A 40 -17.19 -15.16 -14.28
N SER A 41 -16.71 -15.46 -13.06
CA SER A 41 -16.07 -14.48 -12.18
C SER A 41 -14.71 -14.00 -12.69
N ALA A 42 -13.93 -14.85 -13.35
CA ALA A 42 -12.64 -14.47 -13.95
C ALA A 42 -12.86 -13.53 -15.15
N LYS A 43 -13.83 -13.84 -16.01
CA LYS A 43 -14.20 -12.99 -17.16
C LYS A 43 -14.78 -11.64 -16.75
N MET A 44 -15.56 -11.58 -15.66
CA MET A 44 -16.04 -10.30 -15.10
C MET A 44 -14.91 -9.48 -14.47
N LEU A 45 -13.93 -10.12 -13.82
CA LEU A 45 -12.75 -9.42 -13.31
C LEU A 45 -11.89 -8.88 -14.46
N GLU A 46 -11.65 -9.66 -15.50
CA GLU A 46 -10.85 -9.23 -16.65
C GLU A 46 -11.48 -8.05 -17.41
N SER A 47 -12.78 -8.10 -17.69
CA SER A 47 -13.52 -7.00 -18.33
C SER A 47 -13.56 -5.72 -17.48
N SER A 48 -13.65 -5.86 -16.16
CA SER A 48 -13.55 -4.73 -15.22
C SER A 48 -12.13 -4.14 -15.19
N HIS A 49 -11.11 -5.00 -15.33
CA HIS A 49 -9.72 -4.57 -15.40
C HIS A 49 -9.40 -3.83 -16.70
N THR A 50 -9.91 -4.29 -17.84
CA THR A 50 -9.71 -3.66 -19.16
C THR A 50 -10.41 -2.31 -19.25
N SER A 51 -11.65 -2.20 -18.76
CA SER A 51 -12.38 -0.92 -18.76
C SER A 51 -11.72 0.14 -17.86
N LEU A 52 -11.19 -0.25 -16.70
CA LEU A 52 -10.39 0.63 -15.84
C LEU A 52 -9.05 1.04 -16.46
N GLU A 53 -8.41 0.15 -17.23
CA GLU A 53 -7.16 0.46 -17.93
C GLU A 53 -7.39 1.48 -19.05
N ILE A 54 -8.43 1.30 -19.87
CA ILE A 54 -8.84 2.25 -20.91
C ILE A 54 -9.25 3.61 -20.32
N PHE A 55 -9.96 3.61 -19.18
CA PHE A 55 -10.31 4.85 -18.48
C PHE A 55 -9.09 5.56 -17.92
N SER A 56 -8.13 4.81 -17.35
CA SER A 56 -6.87 5.38 -16.88
C SER A 56 -6.08 6.00 -18.03
N GLU A 57 -6.05 5.34 -19.21
CA GLU A 57 -5.33 5.81 -20.39
C GLU A 57 -5.79 7.19 -20.89
N ARG A 58 -7.09 7.47 -20.80
CA ARG A 58 -7.68 8.75 -21.22
C ARG A 58 -7.50 9.90 -20.21
N LEU A 59 -7.13 9.62 -18.96
CA LEU A 59 -6.87 10.64 -17.93
C LEU A 59 -5.41 11.14 -17.93
N PHE A 60 -4.51 10.56 -18.74
CA PHE A 60 -3.07 10.78 -18.67
C PHE A 60 -2.50 12.00 -19.39
N GLU A 61 -3.31 12.96 -19.82
CA GLU A 61 -2.75 14.28 -20.14
C GLU A 61 -2.36 14.96 -18.82
N THR A 62 -1.10 14.79 -18.44
CA THR A 62 -0.48 15.36 -17.24
C THR A 62 -0.44 16.88 -17.33
N SER A 63 -1.57 17.52 -17.03
CA SER A 63 -1.61 18.95 -16.78
C SER A 63 -0.74 19.24 -15.55
N LYS A 64 -0.01 20.37 -15.57
CA LYS A 64 0.80 20.82 -14.43
C LYS A 64 -0.04 21.08 -13.17
N ASP A 65 -1.36 21.19 -13.31
CA ASP A 65 -2.30 21.41 -12.20
C ASP A 65 -2.59 20.14 -11.38
N ASN A 66 -2.20 18.95 -11.85
CA ASN A 66 -2.45 17.73 -11.10
C ASN A 66 -1.35 17.46 -10.07
N ARG A 67 -1.27 18.32 -9.06
CA ARG A 67 -0.49 18.10 -7.83
C ARG A 67 -1.45 17.99 -6.65
N ILE A 68 -0.95 17.50 -5.52
CA ILE A 68 -1.75 17.42 -4.27
C ILE A 68 -2.27 18.81 -3.87
N VAL A 69 -1.58 19.87 -4.26
CA VAL A 69 -1.97 21.26 -4.01
C VAL A 69 -2.24 21.95 -5.35
N SER A 70 -3.28 22.78 -5.41
CA SER A 70 -3.55 23.62 -6.59
C SER A 70 -2.35 24.54 -6.86
N TRP A 71 -1.73 24.33 -8.02
CA TRP A 71 -0.59 25.11 -8.46
C TRP A 71 -0.97 26.58 -8.66
N THR A 72 -2.14 26.84 -9.24
CA THR A 72 -2.70 28.17 -9.41
C THR A 72 -2.83 28.91 -8.07
N THR A 73 -3.40 28.26 -7.04
CA THR A 73 -3.54 28.86 -5.71
C THR A 73 -2.19 29.20 -5.10
N LEU A 74 -1.20 28.31 -5.21
CA LEU A 74 0.14 28.58 -4.70
C LEU A 74 0.82 29.75 -5.42
N ILE A 75 0.72 29.83 -6.74
CA ILE A 75 1.24 30.98 -7.51
C ILE A 75 0.58 32.28 -7.04
N SER A 76 -0.76 32.30 -6.93
CA SER A 76 -1.48 33.49 -6.49
C SER A 76 -1.07 33.93 -5.09
N PHE A 77 -0.84 32.98 -4.17
CA PHE A 77 -0.34 33.29 -2.83
C PHE A 77 1.07 33.88 -2.86
N PHE A 78 2.02 33.26 -3.55
CA PHE A 78 3.40 33.78 -3.58
C PHE A 78 3.55 35.09 -4.36
N ALA A 79 2.64 35.38 -5.30
CA ALA A 79 2.61 36.67 -6.00
C ALA A 79 2.35 37.86 -5.06
N ILE A 80 1.68 37.66 -3.92
CA ILE A 80 1.41 38.73 -2.94
C ILE A 80 2.38 38.73 -1.76
N VAL A 81 3.19 37.68 -1.60
CA VAL A 81 4.19 37.58 -0.51
C VAL A 81 5.41 38.43 -0.86
N CYS A 82 5.92 39.17 0.12
CA CYS A 82 7.16 39.93 -0.01
C CYS A 82 8.38 39.01 0.04
N CYS A 83 9.37 39.33 -0.79
CA CYS A 83 10.70 38.76 -0.71
C CYS A 83 11.33 39.03 0.67
N PRO A 84 11.92 38.03 1.34
CA PRO A 84 12.54 38.23 2.66
C PRO A 84 13.82 39.07 2.61
N ASP A 85 14.50 39.16 1.47
CA ASP A 85 15.77 39.88 1.36
C ASP A 85 15.57 41.36 1.01
N CYS A 86 14.70 41.67 0.05
CA CYS A 86 14.52 43.03 -0.48
C CYS A 86 13.11 43.61 -0.28
N TYR A 87 12.20 42.87 0.37
CA TYR A 87 10.83 43.28 0.70
C TYR A 87 9.92 43.66 -0.48
N SER A 88 10.39 43.49 -1.73
CA SER A 88 9.54 43.63 -2.92
C SER A 88 8.49 42.51 -2.98
N GLN A 89 7.29 42.84 -3.46
CA GLN A 89 6.23 41.85 -3.69
C GLN A 89 6.47 41.08 -4.98
N GLY A 90 5.88 39.87 -5.07
CA GLY A 90 5.90 39.08 -6.30
C GLY A 90 6.99 38.01 -6.33
N LEU A 91 6.99 37.11 -5.35
CA LEU A 91 7.79 35.90 -5.43
C LEU A 91 7.24 34.98 -6.53
N GLU A 92 8.14 34.51 -7.38
CA GLU A 92 7.84 33.56 -8.43
C GLU A 92 8.04 32.13 -7.91
N LEU A 93 6.99 31.32 -8.00
CA LEU A 93 7.04 29.91 -7.66
C LEU A 93 7.31 29.08 -8.92
N ILE A 94 8.34 28.25 -8.88
CA ILE A 94 8.79 27.39 -9.98
C ILE A 94 8.82 25.94 -9.50
N GLU A 95 8.29 25.01 -10.29
CA GLU A 95 8.48 23.56 -10.06
C GLU A 95 9.70 23.09 -10.88
N ASP A 96 10.78 22.74 -10.19
CA ASP A 96 12.02 22.29 -10.81
C ASP A 96 11.95 20.83 -11.28
N SER A 97 11.40 19.97 -10.43
CA SER A 97 11.36 18.54 -10.67
C SER A 97 10.29 17.86 -9.83
N VAL A 98 9.87 16.69 -10.28
CA VAL A 98 8.91 15.83 -9.59
C VAL A 98 9.57 14.48 -9.31
N SER A 99 9.44 13.98 -8.07
CA SER A 99 9.89 12.65 -7.68
C SER A 99 8.73 11.86 -7.09
N GLY A 100 8.12 10.99 -7.91
CA GLY A 100 6.87 10.32 -7.53
C GLY A 100 5.78 11.35 -7.33
N ILE A 101 5.28 11.48 -6.10
CA ILE A 101 4.21 12.42 -5.75
C ILE A 101 4.78 13.76 -5.22
N CYS A 102 6.06 13.79 -4.87
CA CYS A 102 6.72 14.95 -4.30
C CYS A 102 7.14 15.92 -5.41
N SER A 103 6.82 17.20 -5.27
CA SER A 103 7.34 18.27 -6.13
C SER A 103 8.47 18.99 -5.41
N HIS A 104 9.54 19.31 -6.15
CA HIS A 104 10.59 20.21 -5.70
C HIS A 104 10.32 21.58 -6.27
N MET A 105 10.04 22.52 -5.39
CA MET A 105 9.66 23.89 -5.74
C MET A 105 10.79 24.85 -5.38
N ASN A 106 10.83 25.97 -6.09
CA ASN A 106 11.70 27.09 -5.82
C ASN A 106 10.90 28.38 -5.76
N LEU A 107 11.24 29.22 -4.78
CA LEU A 107 10.86 30.63 -4.77
C LEU A 107 12.02 31.47 -5.30
N LYS A 108 11.71 32.33 -6.25
CA LYS A 108 12.64 33.30 -6.84
C LYS A 108 12.08 34.71 -6.71
N CYS A 109 12.91 35.66 -6.30
CA CYS A 109 12.56 37.07 -6.39
C CYS A 109 12.96 37.63 -7.77
N LYS A 110 12.11 38.48 -8.36
CA LYS A 110 12.41 39.16 -9.62
C LYS A 110 13.33 40.38 -9.46
N ASN A 111 13.39 40.94 -8.25
CA ASN A 111 14.06 42.20 -7.96
C ASN A 111 15.41 42.04 -7.24
N CYS A 112 15.79 40.83 -6.84
CA CYS A 112 17.08 40.54 -6.22
C CYS A 112 17.51 39.09 -6.45
N SER A 113 18.64 38.67 -5.88
CA SER A 113 19.19 37.31 -6.00
C SER A 113 18.56 36.28 -5.06
N PHE A 114 17.48 36.62 -4.34
CA PHE A 114 16.82 35.68 -3.43
C PHE A 114 16.33 34.44 -4.18
N PHE A 115 16.71 33.28 -3.64
CA PHE A 115 16.35 31.98 -4.16
C PHE A 115 16.24 30.97 -3.02
N LYS A 116 15.12 30.24 -2.94
CA LYS A 116 14.91 29.21 -1.93
C LYS A 116 14.19 28.00 -2.50
N GLY A 117 14.88 26.87 -2.51
CA GLY A 117 14.31 25.57 -2.86
C GLY A 117 13.73 24.83 -1.67
N PHE A 118 12.58 24.20 -1.86
CA PHE A 118 11.89 23.39 -0.87
C PHE A 118 11.00 22.32 -1.54
N PRO A 119 10.93 21.11 -0.98
CA PRO A 119 9.99 20.08 -1.44
C PRO A 119 8.57 20.32 -0.89
N THR A 120 7.55 19.74 -1.54
CA THR A 120 6.16 19.74 -1.03
C THR A 120 5.99 18.99 0.28
N THR A 121 6.92 18.07 0.62
CA THR A 121 6.96 17.38 1.91
C THR A 121 8.39 17.24 2.40
N GLU A 122 8.57 17.21 3.71
CA GLU A 122 9.89 17.05 4.33
C GLU A 122 10.63 15.81 3.80
N LYS A 123 11.95 15.95 3.66
CA LYS A 123 12.83 14.86 3.30
C LYS A 123 13.30 14.15 4.57
N MET A 124 12.92 12.88 4.72
CA MET A 124 13.48 12.01 5.75
C MET A 124 14.47 11.05 5.11
N LYS A 125 15.72 11.08 5.57
CA LYS A 125 16.82 10.22 5.08
C LYS A 125 16.94 10.20 3.55
N GLY A 126 16.85 11.39 2.92
CA GLY A 126 17.04 11.57 1.49
C GLY A 126 15.84 11.21 0.59
N SER A 127 14.67 10.88 1.14
CA SER A 127 13.43 10.72 0.36
C SER A 127 12.29 11.56 0.92
N CYS A 128 11.47 12.15 0.05
CA CYS A 128 10.25 12.84 0.48
C CYS A 128 9.32 11.89 1.22
N LEU A 129 8.86 12.31 2.40
CA LEU A 129 7.99 11.51 3.26
C LEU A 129 6.73 11.03 2.55
N ILE A 130 6.11 11.86 1.70
CA ILE A 130 4.87 11.51 0.99
C ILE A 130 4.98 10.22 0.17
N ASN A 131 6.16 9.97 -0.41
CA ASN A 131 6.41 8.78 -1.21
C ASN A 131 6.48 7.52 -0.34
N SER A 132 7.04 7.61 0.87
CA SER A 132 7.03 6.49 1.82
C SER A 132 5.63 6.30 2.41
N SER A 133 4.92 7.40 2.71
CA SER A 133 3.56 7.37 3.26
C SER A 133 2.56 6.71 2.34
N ILE A 134 2.57 7.02 1.03
CA ILE A 134 1.63 6.35 0.11
C ILE A 134 1.92 4.85 -0.03
N VAL A 135 3.20 4.46 -0.04
CA VAL A 135 3.60 3.04 -0.14
C VAL A 135 3.19 2.30 1.13
N LEU A 136 3.39 2.89 2.30
CA LEU A 136 2.92 2.35 3.57
C LEU A 136 1.40 2.25 3.60
N GLY A 137 0.68 3.32 3.20
CA GLY A 137 -0.78 3.33 3.14
C GLY A 137 -1.33 2.22 2.25
N LEU A 138 -0.73 2.02 1.07
CA LEU A 138 -1.07 0.91 0.18
C LEU A 138 -0.84 -0.45 0.86
N ARG A 139 0.27 -0.63 1.58
CA ARG A 139 0.57 -1.89 2.29
C ARG A 139 -0.37 -2.16 3.45
N ILE A 140 -0.81 -1.13 4.18
CA ILE A 140 -1.82 -1.25 5.25
C ILE A 140 -3.16 -1.79 4.69
N ILE A 141 -3.54 -1.37 3.49
CA ILE A 141 -4.77 -1.86 2.82
C ILE A 141 -4.51 -3.07 1.90
N GLU A 142 -3.36 -3.74 2.07
CA GLU A 142 -2.95 -4.93 1.31
C GLU A 142 -2.94 -4.73 -0.22
N LYS A 143 -2.66 -3.51 -0.66
CA LYS A 143 -2.52 -3.14 -2.06
C LYS A 143 -1.07 -2.91 -2.43
N GLY A 144 -0.77 -3.13 -3.71
CA GLY A 144 0.55 -2.97 -4.29
C GLY A 144 0.63 -1.86 -5.32
N PHE A 145 1.75 -1.84 -6.04
CA PHE A 145 2.07 -0.83 -7.06
C PHE A 145 0.93 -0.55 -8.05
N SER A 146 0.30 -1.60 -8.60
CA SER A 146 -0.74 -1.44 -9.63
C SER A 146 -1.95 -0.67 -9.12
N ALA A 147 -2.39 -0.92 -7.89
CA ALA A 147 -3.48 -0.18 -7.28
C ALA A 147 -3.09 1.27 -6.99
N GLY A 148 -1.87 1.51 -6.49
CA GLY A 148 -1.35 2.87 -6.28
C GLY A 148 -1.28 3.68 -7.57
N LYS A 149 -0.81 3.07 -8.66
CA LYS A 149 -0.76 3.69 -9.99
C LYS A 149 -2.16 4.05 -10.48
N LYS A 150 -3.14 3.13 -10.37
CA LYS A 150 -4.54 3.38 -10.74
C LYS A 150 -5.17 4.49 -9.90
N LEU A 151 -4.93 4.49 -8.59
CA LEU A 151 -5.42 5.53 -7.67
C LEU A 151 -4.86 6.91 -8.05
N CYS A 152 -3.54 7.03 -8.25
CA CYS A 152 -2.95 8.32 -8.59
C CYS A 152 -3.41 8.79 -9.97
N ALA A 153 -3.53 7.88 -10.95
CA ALA A 153 -4.08 8.19 -12.26
C ALA A 153 -5.52 8.73 -12.18
N PHE A 154 -6.37 8.11 -11.35
CA PHE A 154 -7.74 8.59 -11.11
C PHE A 154 -7.76 10.01 -10.52
N LEU A 155 -6.80 10.34 -9.65
CA LEU A 155 -6.64 11.67 -9.07
C LEU A 155 -5.87 12.65 -9.97
N GLY A 156 -5.45 12.22 -11.17
CA GLY A 156 -4.56 12.98 -12.06
C GLY A 156 -3.11 13.12 -11.56
N LEU A 157 -2.77 12.58 -10.39
CA LEU A 157 -1.48 12.78 -9.73
C LEU A 157 -0.35 11.97 -10.37
N PRO A 158 0.90 12.50 -10.38
CA PRO A 158 2.06 11.70 -10.72
C PRO A 158 2.25 10.57 -9.69
N PHE A 159 2.87 9.47 -10.11
CA PHE A 159 3.15 8.34 -9.22
C PHE A 159 4.60 7.90 -9.32
N LEU A 160 5.03 7.13 -8.33
CA LEU A 160 6.35 6.52 -8.27
C LEU A 160 6.59 5.61 -9.48
N SER A 161 7.84 5.56 -9.95
CA SER A 161 8.25 4.47 -10.85
C SER A 161 8.21 3.13 -10.11
N LYS A 162 8.09 2.02 -10.84
CA LYS A 162 8.07 0.67 -10.24
C LYS A 162 9.32 0.40 -9.40
N LEU A 163 10.48 0.88 -9.84
CA LEU A 163 11.74 0.79 -9.09
C LEU A 163 11.71 1.65 -7.82
N ALA A 164 11.26 2.90 -7.92
CA ALA A 164 11.18 3.80 -6.77
C ALA A 164 10.20 3.26 -5.70
N PHE A 165 9.06 2.72 -6.13
CA PHE A 165 8.09 2.05 -5.27
C PHE A 165 8.74 0.88 -4.52
N ARG A 166 9.37 -0.07 -5.22
CA ARG A 166 10.07 -1.21 -4.60
C ARG A 166 11.16 -0.78 -3.61
N ASN A 167 11.85 0.33 -3.90
CA ASN A 167 12.85 0.86 -2.98
C ASN A 167 12.23 1.37 -1.68
N GLN A 168 11.05 2.00 -1.75
CA GLN A 168 10.30 2.38 -0.56
C GLN A 168 9.81 1.15 0.21
N GLU A 169 9.34 0.12 -0.47
CA GLU A 169 8.93 -1.13 0.18
C GLU A 169 10.07 -1.79 0.93
N ARG A 170 11.27 -1.84 0.34
CA ARG A 170 12.45 -2.38 1.01
C ARG A 170 12.83 -1.58 2.25
N LYS A 171 12.66 -0.24 2.21
CA LYS A 171 12.88 0.61 3.39
C LYS A 171 11.86 0.31 4.49
N LEU A 172 10.59 0.15 4.12
CA LEU A 172 9.51 -0.20 5.05
C LEU A 172 9.72 -1.59 5.67
N LEU A 173 10.10 -2.58 4.86
CA LEU A 173 10.40 -3.93 5.35
C LEU A 173 11.51 -3.91 6.40
N LYS A 174 12.65 -3.26 6.10
CA LYS A 174 13.76 -3.12 7.06
C LYS A 174 13.35 -2.40 8.35
N ALA A 175 12.51 -1.37 8.24
CA ALA A 175 12.00 -0.66 9.40
C ALA A 175 11.08 -1.56 10.24
N THR A 176 10.23 -2.35 9.60
CA THR A 176 9.30 -3.28 10.24
C THR A 176 10.04 -4.42 10.93
N GLU A 177 11.04 -5.02 10.27
CA GLU A 177 11.92 -6.05 10.85
C GLU A 177 12.64 -5.53 12.10
N ARG A 178 13.16 -4.29 12.04
CA ARG A 178 13.81 -3.66 13.20
C ARG A 178 12.84 -3.46 14.36
N VAL A 179 11.64 -2.93 14.11
CA VAL A 179 10.63 -2.73 15.15
C VAL A 179 10.17 -4.06 15.74
N ALA A 180 9.98 -5.09 14.92
CA ALA A 180 9.65 -6.43 15.38
C ALA A 180 10.76 -6.98 16.30
N GLN A 181 12.02 -6.82 15.92
CA GLN A 181 13.15 -7.26 16.74
C GLN A 181 13.26 -6.47 18.06
N GLU A 182 13.08 -5.15 18.01
CA GLU A 182 13.07 -4.28 19.20
C GLU A 182 11.94 -4.69 20.15
N ASN A 183 10.74 -4.96 19.63
CA ASN A 183 9.60 -5.44 20.41
C ASN A 183 9.89 -6.81 21.05
N ILE A 184 10.42 -7.77 20.29
CA ILE A 184 10.81 -9.09 20.82
C ILE A 184 11.84 -8.93 21.94
N ASN A 185 12.87 -8.11 21.75
CA ASN A 185 13.93 -7.91 22.74
C ASN A 185 13.42 -7.23 24.01
N ALA A 186 12.58 -6.19 23.87
CA ALA A 186 11.96 -5.52 25.00
C ALA A 186 11.10 -6.50 25.81
N ALA A 187 10.29 -7.28 25.12
CA ALA A 187 9.39 -8.22 25.76
C ALA A 187 10.14 -9.42 26.40
N LEU A 188 11.28 -9.86 25.82
CA LEU A 188 12.19 -10.82 26.47
C LEU A 188 12.83 -10.27 27.75
N SER A 189 13.10 -8.97 27.82
CA SER A 189 13.71 -8.35 29.01
C SER A 189 12.74 -8.32 30.20
N GLU A 190 11.44 -8.16 29.95
CA GLU A 190 10.39 -8.24 30.97
C GLU A 190 10.29 -9.64 31.57
N ILE A 191 10.34 -10.69 30.73
CA ILE A 191 10.22 -12.08 31.18
C ILE A 191 11.42 -12.51 32.03
N LYS A 192 12.65 -12.09 31.68
CA LYS A 192 13.85 -12.43 32.45
C LYS A 192 13.83 -11.89 33.90
N GLY A 193 13.00 -10.90 34.20
CA GLY A 193 12.76 -10.42 35.57
C GLY A 193 11.84 -11.34 36.40
N SER A 194 11.14 -12.29 35.76
CA SER A 194 10.22 -13.24 36.38
C SER A 194 10.76 -14.67 36.30
N ASN A 195 11.28 -15.20 37.41
CA ASN A 195 11.97 -16.50 37.50
C ASN A 195 11.07 -17.76 37.30
N SER A 196 9.87 -17.62 36.72
CA SER A 196 8.83 -18.66 36.71
C SER A 196 8.54 -19.31 35.36
N PHE A 197 9.21 -18.93 34.27
CA PHE A 197 8.84 -19.39 32.92
C PHE A 197 9.98 -20.13 32.21
N THR A 198 9.72 -21.37 31.79
CA THR A 198 10.69 -22.24 31.09
C THR A 198 10.52 -22.24 29.56
N LYS A 199 9.36 -21.82 29.02
CA LYS A 199 9.12 -21.60 27.57
C LYS A 199 8.08 -20.49 27.34
N CYS A 200 8.43 -19.48 26.54
CA CYS A 200 7.49 -18.45 26.06
C CYS A 200 7.52 -18.42 24.52
N GLY A 201 6.34 -18.42 23.90
CA GLY A 201 6.15 -18.27 22.46
C GLY A 201 5.49 -16.93 22.12
N ILE A 202 5.87 -16.35 20.99
CA ILE A 202 5.32 -15.08 20.46
C ILE A 202 4.44 -15.43 19.27
N SER A 203 3.17 -15.02 19.27
CA SER A 203 2.30 -15.15 18.10
C SER A 203 2.58 -14.04 17.07
N ILE A 204 2.13 -14.25 15.83
CA ILE A 204 2.39 -13.36 14.67
C ILE A 204 1.85 -11.93 14.89
N ASP A 205 0.83 -11.78 15.72
CA ASP A 205 0.22 -10.51 16.12
C ASP A 205 0.89 -9.85 17.34
N GLY A 206 1.98 -10.42 17.86
CA GLY A 206 2.72 -9.92 19.02
C GLY A 206 2.09 -10.30 20.37
N THR A 207 1.04 -11.12 20.37
CA THR A 207 0.44 -11.61 21.61
C THR A 207 1.30 -12.73 22.22
N TRP A 208 1.38 -12.77 23.55
CA TRP A 208 2.11 -13.82 24.24
C TRP A 208 1.26 -15.08 24.38
N GLN A 209 1.84 -16.23 24.03
CA GLN A 209 1.26 -17.52 24.37
C GLN A 209 2.06 -18.14 25.52
N HIS A 210 1.42 -18.20 26.69
CA HIS A 210 1.92 -19.00 27.81
C HIS A 210 1.68 -20.47 27.46
N THR A 211 2.76 -21.23 27.29
CA THR A 211 2.66 -22.69 27.31
C THR A 211 3.04 -23.16 28.71
N GLU A 212 2.03 -23.48 29.52
CA GLU A 212 2.26 -24.24 30.74
C GLU A 212 2.94 -25.56 30.35
N ALA A 213 4.11 -25.83 30.93
CA ALA A 213 4.76 -27.12 30.77
C ALA A 213 3.94 -28.17 31.51
N THR A 214 2.98 -28.80 30.82
CA THR A 214 2.44 -30.08 31.28
C THR A 214 3.57 -31.10 31.20
N HIS A 215 4.14 -31.42 32.37
CA HIS A 215 4.95 -32.62 32.57
C HIS A 215 4.13 -33.84 32.14
N LEU A 216 4.52 -34.45 31.02
CA LEU A 216 4.16 -35.81 30.63
C LEU A 216 5.39 -36.69 30.81
#